data_AF-A0A2M8FUC1-F1
#
_entry.id   AF-A0A2M8FUC1-F1
#
_cell.length_a   1.000
_cell.length_b   1.000
_cell.length_c   1.000
_cell.angle_alpha   90.00
_cell.angle_beta   90.00
_cell.angle_gamma   90.00
#
_symmetry.space_group_name_H-M   'P 1'
#
loop_
_entity.id
_entity.type
_entity.pdbx_description
1 polymer ?
#
loop_
_entity_poly.entity_id
_entity_poly.type
_entity_poly.pdbx_seq_one_letter_code
_entity_poly.pdbx_strand_id
1 'polypeptide(L)'
;MRRKKLVAIALIGLLASTTVVAQSTQKISLKEIEAKVIENNHQLKITQQQFIEARAEYRQTNSVLLPNLSISHTGFKTNNPVYAFGAKLNQGNFTAQDFDVSNLNNPDAIENYTTTFQVEQPLINVDGMYYRQAAKSKMDAIELQNAFKQDALLIEVQKAYMQLQVANEAVKVLEKANTTAQETKKVVTNF
;
A
#
# COMPACT_ATOMS: atom_id res chain seq x y z
N MET A 1 53.94 -25.80 -15.57
CA MET A 1 52.83 -26.78 -15.44
C MET A 1 51.52 -26.21 -14.86
N ARG A 2 51.54 -25.32 -13.85
CA ARG A 2 50.31 -24.83 -13.18
C ARG A 2 49.32 -24.06 -14.09
N ARG A 3 49.80 -23.19 -15.00
CA ARG A 3 48.93 -22.47 -15.96
C ARG A 3 48.18 -23.39 -16.94
N LYS A 4 48.84 -24.43 -17.46
CA LYS A 4 48.19 -25.41 -18.35
C LYS A 4 47.09 -26.22 -17.64
N LYS A 5 47.28 -26.54 -16.35
CA LYS A 5 46.25 -27.19 -15.51
C LYS A 5 45.06 -26.26 -15.24
N LEU A 6 45.30 -24.98 -14.98
CA LEU A 6 44.23 -23.98 -14.80
C LEU A 6 43.41 -23.78 -16.08
N VAL A 7 44.06 -23.72 -17.24
CA VAL A 7 43.38 -23.62 -18.54
C VAL A 7 42.59 -24.89 -18.86
N ALA A 8 43.13 -26.07 -18.54
CA ALA A 8 42.41 -27.34 -18.72
C ALA A 8 41.17 -27.44 -17.81
N ILE A 9 41.27 -26.99 -16.54
CA ILE A 9 40.12 -26.96 -15.62
C ILE A 9 39.07 -25.96 -16.09
N ALA A 10 39.48 -24.80 -16.61
CA ALA A 10 38.56 -23.81 -17.18
C ALA A 10 37.85 -24.34 -18.44
N LEU A 11 38.55 -25.06 -19.32
CA LEU A 11 37.93 -25.69 -20.50
C LEU A 11 36.94 -26.81 -20.11
N ILE A 12 37.28 -27.62 -19.11
CA ILE A 12 36.38 -28.67 -18.60
C ILE A 12 35.13 -28.05 -17.97
N GLY A 13 35.27 -26.96 -17.22
CA GLY A 13 34.14 -26.20 -16.68
C GLY A 13 33.23 -25.63 -17.76
N LEU A 14 33.81 -25.12 -18.87
CA LEU A 14 33.07 -24.55 -20.00
C LEU A 14 32.34 -25.62 -20.84
N LEU A 15 32.92 -26.81 -20.98
CA LEU A 15 32.30 -27.96 -21.66
C LEU A 15 31.17 -28.59 -20.84
N ALA A 16 31.28 -28.59 -19.51
CA ALA A 16 30.25 -29.12 -18.60
C ALA A 16 28.96 -28.28 -18.54
N SER A 17 29.01 -27.00 -18.97
CA SER A 17 27.84 -26.11 -19.04
C SER A 17 26.87 -26.38 -20.20
N THR A 18 27.19 -27.29 -21.12
CA THR A 18 26.39 -27.52 -22.34
C THR A 18 25.17 -28.43 -22.16
N THR A 19 25.00 -29.06 -20.98
CA THR A 19 23.88 -29.99 -20.72
C THR A 19 22.77 -29.40 -19.85
N VAL A 20 22.72 -28.08 -19.66
CA VAL A 20 21.61 -27.47 -18.90
C VAL A 20 20.39 -27.36 -19.80
N VAL A 21 19.55 -28.40 -19.79
CA VAL A 21 18.15 -28.30 -20.25
C VAL A 21 17.40 -27.48 -19.20
N ALA A 22 17.49 -26.15 -19.31
CA ALA A 22 17.01 -25.21 -18.29
C ALA A 22 15.48 -25.05 -18.25
N GLN A 23 14.75 -25.64 -19.21
CA GLN A 23 13.30 -25.43 -19.31
C GLN A 23 12.58 -26.78 -19.41
N SER A 24 11.93 -27.15 -18.32
CA SER A 24 10.88 -28.14 -18.35
C SER A 24 9.64 -27.53 -18.98
N THR A 25 9.12 -28.13 -20.05
CA THR A 25 7.79 -27.82 -20.58
C THR A 25 6.75 -28.18 -19.54
N GLN A 26 6.29 -27.18 -18.77
CA GLN A 26 5.16 -27.37 -17.86
C GLN A 26 3.87 -27.37 -18.65
N LYS A 27 3.08 -28.43 -18.49
CA LYS A 27 1.68 -28.44 -18.90
C LYS A 27 0.91 -27.59 -17.91
N ILE A 28 0.42 -26.45 -18.36
CA ILE A 28 -0.36 -25.53 -17.53
C ILE A 28 -1.84 -25.75 -17.84
N SER A 29 -2.65 -26.01 -16.80
CA SER A 29 -4.10 -26.08 -16.92
C SER A 29 -4.75 -24.73 -16.65
N LEU A 30 -5.90 -24.45 -17.30
CA LEU A 30 -6.64 -23.21 -17.07
C LEU A 30 -6.95 -22.98 -15.59
N LYS A 31 -7.44 -24.01 -14.90
CA LYS A 31 -7.78 -23.96 -13.47
C LYS A 31 -6.58 -23.61 -12.59
N GLU A 32 -5.40 -24.10 -12.93
CA GLU A 32 -4.16 -23.78 -12.20
C GLU A 32 -3.75 -22.32 -12.40
N ILE A 33 -3.93 -21.77 -13.61
CA ILE A 33 -3.66 -20.36 -13.88
C ILE A 33 -4.65 -19.48 -13.11
N GLU A 34 -5.94 -19.78 -13.16
CA GLU A 34 -6.97 -19.02 -12.45
C GLU A 34 -6.66 -18.95 -10.94
N ALA A 35 -6.32 -20.08 -10.32
CA ALA A 35 -5.91 -20.12 -8.92
C ALA A 35 -4.66 -19.27 -8.65
N LYS A 36 -3.61 -19.43 -9.48
CA LYS A 36 -2.36 -18.65 -9.35
C LYS A 36 -2.60 -17.16 -9.53
N VAL A 37 -3.50 -16.75 -10.42
CA VAL A 37 -3.83 -15.34 -10.65
C VAL A 37 -4.57 -14.77 -9.44
N ILE A 38 -5.60 -15.46 -8.92
CA ILE A 38 -6.33 -14.98 -7.74
C ILE A 38 -5.36 -14.78 -6.56
N GLU A 39 -4.44 -15.71 -6.34
CA GLU A 39 -3.49 -15.66 -5.22
C GLU A 39 -2.38 -14.61 -5.40
N ASN A 40 -1.82 -14.50 -6.61
CA ASN A 40 -0.57 -13.77 -6.82
C ASN A 40 -0.72 -12.44 -7.54
N ASN A 41 -1.88 -12.15 -8.15
CA ASN A 41 -2.06 -10.94 -8.93
C ASN A 41 -1.99 -9.66 -8.07
N HIS A 42 -1.06 -8.77 -8.43
CA HIS A 42 -0.82 -7.53 -7.70
C HIS A 42 -1.99 -6.54 -7.79
N GLN A 43 -2.74 -6.53 -8.90
CA GLN A 43 -3.91 -5.67 -9.05
C GLN A 43 -5.03 -6.05 -8.08
N LEU A 44 -5.25 -7.35 -7.87
CA LEU A 44 -6.20 -7.85 -6.86
C LEU A 44 -5.72 -7.50 -5.44
N LYS A 45 -4.42 -7.64 -5.16
CA LYS A 45 -3.84 -7.24 -3.86
C LYS A 45 -4.01 -5.75 -3.59
N ILE A 46 -3.76 -4.88 -4.57
CA ILE A 46 -3.98 -3.43 -4.46
C ILE A 46 -5.46 -3.15 -4.15
N THR A 47 -6.34 -3.79 -4.89
CA THR A 47 -7.79 -3.67 -4.77
C THR A 47 -8.27 -4.11 -3.37
N GLN A 48 -7.68 -5.16 -2.81
CA GLN A 48 -7.90 -5.57 -1.42
C GLN A 48 -7.43 -4.51 -0.40
N GLN A 49 -6.29 -3.86 -0.63
CA GLN A 49 -5.81 -2.77 0.23
C GLN A 49 -6.74 -1.55 0.16
N GLN A 50 -7.30 -1.24 -1.01
CA GLN A 50 -8.30 -0.16 -1.17
C GLN A 50 -9.55 -0.42 -0.32
N PHE A 51 -9.99 -1.67 -0.19
CA PHE A 51 -11.09 -2.02 0.71
C PHE A 51 -10.70 -1.84 2.19
N ILE A 52 -9.48 -2.23 2.57
CA ILE A 52 -8.98 -2.05 3.95
C ILE A 52 -8.92 -0.56 4.31
N GLU A 53 -8.47 0.28 3.38
CA GLU A 53 -8.45 1.73 3.50
C GLU A 53 -9.87 2.30 3.71
N ALA A 54 -10.82 1.96 2.83
CA ALA A 54 -12.21 2.42 2.96
C ALA A 54 -12.87 1.96 4.27
N ARG A 55 -12.57 0.74 4.71
CA ARG A 55 -13.02 0.23 6.01
C ARG A 55 -12.38 1.00 7.18
N ALA A 56 -11.12 1.40 7.05
CA ALA A 56 -10.44 2.22 8.06
C ALA A 56 -11.05 3.62 8.14
N GLU A 57 -11.34 4.26 6.99
CA GLU A 57 -12.07 5.53 6.93
C GLU A 57 -13.44 5.42 7.62
N TYR A 58 -14.22 4.37 7.31
CA TYR A 58 -15.51 4.15 7.98
C TYR A 58 -15.34 3.99 9.49
N ARG A 59 -14.32 3.26 9.95
CA ARG A 59 -14.04 3.11 11.39
C ARG A 59 -13.61 4.42 12.04
N GLN A 60 -12.86 5.26 11.33
CA GLN A 60 -12.46 6.58 11.82
C GLN A 60 -13.68 7.44 12.16
N THR A 61 -14.78 7.30 11.39
CA THR A 61 -16.04 8.01 11.67
C THR A 61 -16.70 7.61 13.00
N ASN A 62 -16.24 6.55 13.69
CA ASN A 62 -16.69 6.25 15.05
C ASN A 62 -16.36 7.39 16.03
N SER A 63 -15.37 8.24 15.74
CA SER A 63 -15.04 9.42 16.54
C SER A 63 -16.22 10.38 16.73
N VAL A 64 -17.19 10.36 15.82
CA VAL A 64 -18.43 11.17 15.90
C VAL A 64 -19.24 10.86 17.17
N LEU A 65 -19.11 9.65 17.71
CA LEU A 65 -19.90 9.16 18.85
C LEU A 65 -19.08 9.06 20.15
N LEU A 66 -17.76 9.14 20.05
CA LEU A 66 -16.86 8.89 21.17
C LEU A 66 -16.36 10.22 21.77
N PRO A 67 -16.05 10.26 23.07
CA PRO A 67 -15.41 11.41 23.66
C PRO A 67 -13.99 11.58 23.12
N ASN A 68 -13.59 12.83 22.88
CA ASN A 68 -12.21 13.18 22.62
C ASN A 68 -11.49 13.42 23.96
N LEU A 69 -10.32 12.80 24.13
CA LEU A 69 -9.49 12.93 25.32
C LEU A 69 -8.20 13.60 24.91
N SER A 70 -7.88 14.75 25.50
CA SER A 70 -6.63 15.45 25.28
C SER A 70 -5.91 15.73 26.59
N ILE A 71 -4.59 15.56 26.55
CA ILE A 71 -3.67 15.96 27.61
C ILE A 71 -2.70 16.97 27.01
N SER A 72 -2.51 18.09 27.69
CA SER A 72 -1.54 19.09 27.29
C SER A 72 -0.75 19.58 28.48
N HIS A 73 0.50 19.94 28.23
CA HIS A 73 1.38 20.58 29.19
C HIS A 73 1.98 21.80 28.51
N THR A 74 1.71 22.98 29.06
CA THR A 74 2.25 24.24 28.58
C THR A 74 3.13 24.85 29.65
N GLY A 75 4.28 25.35 29.23
CA GLY A 75 5.26 26.00 30.09
C GLY A 75 5.74 27.28 29.42
N PHE A 76 5.77 28.39 30.15
CA PHE A 76 6.40 29.61 29.66
C PHE A 76 7.16 30.33 30.76
N LYS A 77 8.19 31.07 30.36
CA LYS A 77 8.93 32.00 31.21
C LYS A 77 8.84 33.40 30.61
N THR A 78 8.44 34.37 31.40
CA THR A 78 8.27 35.74 30.91
C THR A 78 8.54 36.76 32.01
N ASN A 79 9.10 37.89 31.62
CA ASN A 79 9.20 39.11 32.43
C ASN A 79 8.36 40.24 31.81
N ASN A 80 7.47 39.94 30.86
CA ASN A 80 6.55 40.93 30.33
C ASN A 80 5.51 41.29 31.41
N PRO A 81 5.36 42.57 31.78
CA PRO A 81 4.42 43.06 32.80
C PRO A 81 3.03 42.42 32.79
N VAL A 82 2.36 42.41 31.63
CA VAL A 82 0.97 41.95 31.51
C VAL A 82 0.89 40.44 31.76
N TYR A 83 1.80 39.69 31.15
CA TYR A 83 1.81 38.23 31.28
C TYR A 83 2.31 37.76 32.64
N ALA A 84 3.31 38.43 33.22
CA ALA A 84 3.85 38.09 34.52
C ALA A 84 2.84 38.34 35.64
N PHE A 85 2.11 39.46 35.58
CA PHE A 85 1.00 39.76 36.48
C PHE A 85 -0.11 38.72 36.38
N GLY A 86 -0.60 38.43 35.17
CA GLY A 86 -1.64 37.42 34.95
C GLY A 86 -1.23 36.01 35.38
N ALA A 87 0.06 35.65 35.19
CA ALA A 87 0.61 34.38 35.64
C ALA A 87 0.60 34.26 37.18
N LYS A 88 1.07 35.28 37.92
CA LYS A 88 1.02 35.30 39.39
C LYS A 88 -0.40 35.13 39.92
N LEU A 89 -1.37 35.78 39.29
CA LEU A 89 -2.80 35.66 39.65
C LEU A 89 -3.34 34.26 39.38
N ASN A 90 -3.11 33.70 38.19
CA ASN A 90 -3.56 32.35 37.85
C ASN A 90 -2.94 31.27 38.75
N GLN A 91 -1.72 31.50 39.25
CA GLN A 91 -1.05 30.63 40.21
C GLN A 91 -1.54 30.79 41.65
N GLY A 92 -2.33 31.84 41.96
CA GLY A 92 -2.76 32.15 43.33
C GLY A 92 -1.64 32.67 44.25
N ASN A 93 -0.46 33.01 43.69
CA ASN A 93 0.72 33.45 44.43
C ASN A 93 0.87 34.99 44.43
N PHE A 94 -0.25 35.71 44.39
CA PHE A 94 -0.27 37.16 44.28
C PHE A 94 -0.49 37.81 45.65
N THR A 95 0.35 38.79 46.01
CA THR A 95 0.36 39.46 47.33
C THR A 95 0.11 40.97 47.21
N ALA A 96 -0.15 41.63 48.34
CA ALA A 96 -0.33 43.08 48.35
C ALA A 96 0.92 43.86 47.87
N GLN A 97 2.12 43.33 48.09
CA GLN A 97 3.38 43.90 47.61
C GLN A 97 3.53 43.84 46.08
N ASP A 98 2.83 42.92 45.43
CA ASP A 98 2.83 42.81 43.95
C ASP A 98 2.00 43.92 43.28
N PHE A 99 1.25 44.73 44.04
CA PHE A 99 0.59 45.94 43.55
C PHE A 99 1.50 47.18 43.47
N ASP A 100 2.75 47.09 43.94
CA ASP A 100 3.71 48.18 43.79
C ASP A 100 3.95 48.49 42.30
N VAL A 101 3.82 49.77 41.92
CA VAL A 101 3.97 50.24 40.52
C VAL A 101 5.34 49.88 39.94
N SER A 102 6.39 49.84 40.77
CA SER A 102 7.72 49.42 40.35
C SER A 102 7.77 47.95 39.95
N ASN A 103 7.13 47.07 40.74
CA ASN A 103 7.03 45.63 40.50
C ASN A 103 6.12 45.30 39.31
N LEU A 104 5.06 46.09 39.10
CA LEU A 104 4.17 45.93 37.95
C LEU A 104 4.85 46.29 36.63
N ASN A 105 5.65 47.36 36.60
CA ASN A 105 6.34 47.80 35.39
C ASN A 105 7.61 47.01 35.08
N ASN A 106 8.28 46.46 36.10
CA ASN A 106 9.51 45.70 35.96
C ASN A 106 9.45 44.40 36.78
N PRO A 107 8.62 43.42 36.38
CA PRO A 107 8.55 42.16 37.11
C PRO A 107 9.80 41.32 36.85
N ASP A 108 10.20 40.55 37.86
CA ASP A 108 11.13 39.45 37.66
C ASP A 108 10.54 38.40 36.71
N ALA A 109 11.43 37.63 36.07
CA ALA A 109 11.00 36.55 35.19
C ALA A 109 10.23 35.48 35.98
N ILE A 110 8.95 35.30 35.65
CA ILE A 110 8.10 34.27 36.22
C ILE A 110 7.97 33.09 35.26
N GLU A 111 7.92 31.90 35.84
CA GLU A 111 7.65 30.65 35.14
C GLU A 111 6.22 30.21 35.45
N ASN A 112 5.51 29.74 34.44
CA ASN A 112 4.16 29.19 34.59
C ASN A 112 4.07 27.87 33.86
N TYR A 113 3.58 26.85 34.57
CA TYR A 113 3.37 25.50 34.06
C TYR A 113 1.91 25.12 34.25
N THR A 114 1.26 24.68 33.19
CA THR A 114 -0.14 24.27 33.21
C THR A 114 -0.28 22.90 32.55
N THR A 115 -0.77 21.93 33.32
CA THR A 115 -1.13 20.61 32.81
C THR A 115 -2.66 20.54 32.72
N THR A 116 -3.19 20.35 31.52
CA THR A 116 -4.63 20.29 31.25
C THR A 116 -5.02 18.91 30.78
N PHE A 117 -6.03 18.33 31.45
CA PHE A 117 -6.74 17.14 30.99
C PHE A 117 -8.14 17.56 30.54
N GLN A 118 -8.49 17.29 29.29
CA GLN A 118 -9.75 17.73 28.69
C GLN A 118 -10.48 16.53 28.07
N VAL A 119 -11.79 16.48 28.35
CA VAL A 119 -12.71 15.43 27.88
C VAL A 119 -13.86 16.13 27.19
N GLU A 120 -14.03 15.89 25.88
CA GLU A 120 -15.08 16.50 25.07
C GLU A 120 -16.02 15.42 24.52
N GLN A 121 -17.27 15.40 24.97
CA GLN A 121 -18.29 14.49 24.45
C GLN A 121 -19.18 15.22 23.43
N PRO A 122 -19.21 14.79 22.16
CA PRO A 122 -20.21 15.28 21.22
C PRO A 122 -21.61 14.81 21.64
N LEU A 123 -22.54 15.76 21.83
CA LEU A 123 -23.95 15.44 22.11
C LEU A 123 -24.75 15.25 20.81
N ILE A 124 -24.57 16.16 19.86
CA ILE A 124 -25.24 16.15 18.55
C ILE A 124 -24.21 16.52 17.49
N ASN A 125 -24.04 15.65 16.49
CA ASN A 125 -23.16 15.88 15.34
C ASN A 125 -23.82 15.31 14.07
N VAL A 126 -24.73 16.09 13.48
CA VAL A 126 -25.53 15.67 12.32
C VAL A 126 -24.64 15.46 11.08
N ASP A 127 -23.73 16.40 10.81
CA ASP A 127 -22.83 16.33 9.66
C ASP A 127 -21.91 15.10 9.76
N GLY A 128 -21.43 14.78 10.96
CA GLY A 128 -20.65 13.57 11.23
C GLY A 128 -21.41 12.27 10.95
N MET A 129 -22.72 12.24 11.22
CA MET A 129 -23.57 11.09 10.90
C MET A 129 -23.74 10.91 9.40
N TYR A 130 -23.93 12.00 8.64
CA TYR A 130 -23.97 11.93 7.19
C TYR A 130 -22.62 11.51 6.60
N TYR A 131 -21.51 12.04 7.13
CA TYR A 131 -20.17 11.62 6.71
C TYR A 131 -19.93 10.13 6.96
N ARG A 132 -20.34 9.62 8.13
CA ARG A 132 -20.30 8.18 8.45
C ARG A 132 -21.10 7.35 7.44
N GLN A 133 -22.32 7.79 7.10
CA GLN A 133 -23.15 7.09 6.12
C GLN A 133 -22.48 7.07 4.75
N ALA A 134 -21.92 8.19 4.29
CA ALA A 134 -21.19 8.27 3.04
C ALA A 134 -19.95 7.36 3.02
N ALA A 135 -19.17 7.33 4.12
CA ALA A 135 -18.01 6.46 4.26
C ALA A 135 -18.41 4.97 4.21
N LYS A 136 -19.56 4.61 4.80
CA LYS A 136 -20.11 3.25 4.68
C LYS A 136 -20.47 2.90 3.25
N SER A 137 -21.22 3.76 2.56
CA SER A 137 -21.58 3.53 1.16
C SER A 137 -20.35 3.44 0.24
N LYS A 138 -19.29 4.22 0.51
CA LYS A 138 -18.00 4.13 -0.19
C LYS A 138 -17.34 2.76 0.03
N MET A 139 -17.32 2.27 1.27
CA MET A 139 -16.78 0.95 1.61
C MET A 139 -17.54 -0.17 0.88
N ASP A 140 -18.87 -0.15 0.93
CA ASP A 140 -19.73 -1.15 0.28
C ASP A 140 -19.55 -1.12 -1.26
N ALA A 141 -19.42 0.07 -1.86
CA ALA A 141 -19.16 0.21 -3.29
C ALA A 141 -17.79 -0.35 -3.71
N ILE A 142 -16.75 -0.15 -2.89
CA ILE A 142 -15.42 -0.70 -3.14
C ILE A 142 -15.44 -2.22 -3.03
N GLU A 143 -16.16 -2.80 -2.07
CA GLU A 143 -16.32 -4.26 -1.96
C GLU A 143 -16.91 -4.87 -3.24
N LEU A 144 -17.98 -4.27 -3.76
CA LEU A 144 -18.60 -4.70 -5.03
C LEU A 144 -17.65 -4.51 -6.23
N GLN A 145 -16.92 -3.39 -6.28
CA GLN A 145 -15.95 -3.13 -7.34
C GLN A 145 -14.79 -4.14 -7.30
N ASN A 146 -14.37 -4.57 -6.11
CA ASN A 146 -13.32 -5.57 -5.92
C ASN A 146 -13.75 -6.92 -6.49
N ALA A 147 -14.96 -7.36 -6.16
CA ALA A 147 -15.53 -8.59 -6.71
C ALA A 147 -15.61 -8.55 -8.24
N PHE A 148 -16.14 -7.44 -8.80
CA PHE A 148 -16.20 -7.24 -10.24
C PHE A 148 -14.82 -7.28 -10.91
N LYS A 149 -13.81 -6.62 -10.34
CA LYS A 149 -12.44 -6.63 -10.87
C LYS A 149 -11.83 -8.03 -10.87
N GLN A 150 -12.11 -8.83 -9.86
CA GLN A 150 -11.67 -10.22 -9.80
C GLN A 150 -12.30 -11.04 -10.93
N ASP A 151 -13.62 -10.93 -11.12
CA ASP A 151 -14.33 -11.66 -12.17
C ASP A 151 -13.87 -11.22 -13.57
N ALA A 152 -13.72 -9.91 -13.79
CA ALA A 152 -13.23 -9.37 -15.05
C ALA A 152 -11.81 -9.87 -15.39
N LEU A 153 -10.92 -9.92 -14.39
CA LEU A 153 -9.57 -10.44 -14.55
C LEU A 153 -9.58 -11.93 -14.91
N LEU A 154 -10.46 -12.73 -14.30
CA LEU A 154 -10.59 -14.15 -14.65
C LEU A 154 -11.01 -14.35 -16.10
N ILE A 155 -11.95 -13.53 -16.60
CA ILE A 155 -12.36 -13.56 -18.01
C ILE A 155 -11.18 -13.21 -18.94
N GLU A 156 -10.37 -12.20 -18.60
CA GLU A 156 -9.18 -11.84 -19.36
C GLU A 156 -8.15 -12.98 -19.40
N VAL A 157 -7.94 -13.66 -18.27
CA VAL A 157 -7.06 -14.83 -18.18
C VAL A 157 -7.55 -15.98 -19.06
N GLN A 158 -8.85 -16.28 -19.02
CA GLN A 158 -9.45 -17.31 -19.87
C GLN A 158 -9.26 -16.98 -21.35
N LYS A 159 -9.48 -15.72 -21.74
CA LYS A 159 -9.26 -15.25 -23.11
C LYS A 159 -7.79 -15.43 -23.53
N ALA A 160 -6.85 -15.01 -22.69
CA ALA A 160 -5.42 -15.15 -22.97
C ALA A 160 -5.00 -16.63 -23.10
N TYR A 161 -5.54 -17.51 -22.24
CA TYR A 161 -5.30 -18.94 -22.33
C TYR A 161 -5.81 -19.53 -23.65
N MET A 162 -7.03 -19.17 -24.07
CA MET A 162 -7.59 -19.64 -25.34
C MET A 162 -6.79 -19.13 -26.54
N GLN A 163 -6.33 -17.88 -26.52
CA GLN A 163 -5.47 -17.33 -27.56
C GLN A 163 -4.14 -18.09 -27.66
N LEU A 164 -3.55 -18.49 -26.52
CA LEU A 164 -2.34 -19.33 -26.50
C LEU A 164 -2.59 -20.70 -27.16
N GLN A 165 -3.74 -21.34 -26.88
CA GLN A 165 -4.09 -22.61 -27.53
C GLN A 165 -4.22 -22.45 -29.05
N VAL A 166 -4.92 -21.41 -29.52
CA VAL A 166 -5.05 -21.11 -30.95
C VAL A 166 -3.70 -20.87 -31.60
N ALA A 167 -2.81 -20.11 -30.95
CA ALA A 167 -1.46 -19.86 -31.45
C ALA A 167 -0.63 -21.15 -31.56
N ASN A 168 -0.70 -22.02 -30.55
CA ASN A 168 0.00 -23.32 -30.58
C ASN A 168 -0.50 -24.21 -31.73
N GLU A 169 -1.81 -24.27 -31.98
CA GLU A 169 -2.36 -25.01 -33.11
C GLU A 169 -1.96 -24.38 -34.46
N ALA A 170 -1.94 -23.04 -34.55
CA ALA A 170 -1.47 -22.35 -35.74
C ALA A 170 0.00 -22.68 -36.07
N VAL A 171 0.88 -22.74 -35.06
CA VAL A 171 2.28 -23.16 -35.23
C VAL A 171 2.35 -24.58 -35.80
N LYS A 172 1.62 -25.54 -35.24
CA LYS A 172 1.59 -26.92 -35.75
C LYS A 172 1.13 -27.00 -37.21
N VAL A 173 0.13 -26.21 -37.59
CA VAL A 173 -0.37 -26.14 -38.98
C VAL A 173 0.72 -25.58 -39.90
N LEU A 174 1.39 -24.51 -39.49
CA LEU A 174 2.47 -23.89 -40.28
C LEU A 174 3.69 -24.80 -40.42
N GLU A 175 4.07 -25.53 -39.37
CA GLU A 175 5.14 -26.54 -39.43
C GLU A 175 4.81 -27.64 -40.44
N LYS A 176 3.58 -28.16 -40.42
CA LYS A 176 3.13 -29.16 -41.39
C LYS A 176 3.12 -28.62 -42.82
N ALA A 177 2.66 -27.38 -43.02
CA ALA A 177 2.68 -26.71 -44.32
C ALA A 177 4.11 -26.52 -44.84
N ASN A 178 5.04 -26.08 -43.97
CA ASN A 178 6.46 -25.93 -44.32
C ASN A 178 7.10 -27.28 -44.69
N THR A 179 6.82 -28.34 -43.92
CA THR A 179 7.33 -29.69 -44.20
C THR A 179 6.84 -30.16 -45.57
N THR A 180 5.56 -29.96 -45.87
CA THR A 180 4.96 -30.27 -47.17
C THR A 180 5.62 -29.48 -48.31
N ALA A 181 5.86 -28.18 -48.11
CA ALA A 181 6.53 -27.33 -49.09
C ALA A 181 7.98 -27.77 -49.36
N GLN A 182 8.71 -28.21 -48.31
CA GLN A 182 10.06 -28.73 -48.45
C GLN A 182 10.09 -30.06 -49.22
N GLU A 183 9.16 -30.97 -48.96
CA GLU A 183 9.05 -32.22 -49.71
C GLU A 183 8.70 -31.96 -51.19
N THR A 184 7.75 -31.07 -51.48
CA THR A 184 7.43 -30.65 -52.85
C THR A 184 8.65 -30.06 -53.56
N LYS A 185 9.45 -29.22 -52.87
CA LYS A 185 10.69 -28.67 -53.43
C LYS A 185 11.68 -29.78 -53.80
N LYS A 186 11.87 -30.80 -52.95
CA LYS A 186 12.74 -31.94 -53.24
C LYS A 186 12.29 -32.71 -54.47
N VAL A 187 10.98 -32.96 -54.61
CA VAL A 187 10.42 -33.62 -55.79
C VAL A 187 10.74 -32.83 -57.05
N VAL A 188 10.53 -31.51 -57.04
CA VAL A 188 10.78 -30.65 -58.22
C VAL A 188 12.27 -30.53 -58.57
N THR A 189 13.18 -30.57 -57.59
CA THR A 189 14.64 -30.42 -57.83
C THR A 189 15.36 -31.72 -58.17
N ASN A 190 14.76 -32.88 -57.93
CA ASN A 190 15.30 -34.20 -58.29
C ASN A 190 14.75 -34.75 -59.62
N PHE A 191 13.99 -33.94 -60.37
CA PHE A 191 13.68 -34.16 -61.79
C PHE A 191 14.75 -33.50 -62.66
#